data_AF-A0A7V0JLU6-F1
#
_entry.id   AF-A0A7V0JLU6-F1
#
_cell.length_a   1.000
_cell.length_b   1.000
_cell.length_c   1.000
_cell.angle_alpha   90.00
_cell.angle_beta   90.00
_cell.angle_gamma   90.00
#
_symmetry.space_group_name_H-M   'P 1'
#
loop_
_entity.id
_entity.type
_entity.pdbx_description
1 polymer ?
#
loop_
_entity_poly.entity_id
_entity_poly.type
_entity_poly.pdbx_seq_one_letter_code
_entity_poly.pdbx_strand_id
1 'polypeptide(L)' 'MKIALAQINPIIGDFTHNTGKIIAAAEKAIGLSCDLIVFSELIISGYPPRDLLEKKDFIDANL' A
#
# COMPACT_ATOMS: atom_id res chain seq x y z
N MET A 1 1.14 -22.75 6.24
CA MET A 1 1.10 -21.51 5.46
C MET A 1 0.01 -20.60 6.02
N LYS A 2 0.38 -19.49 6.65
CA LYS A 2 -0.50 -18.49 7.25
C LYS A 2 -0.45 -17.20 6.43
N ILE A 3 -1.61 -16.72 5.98
CA ILE A 3 -1.70 -15.56 5.09
C ILE A 3 -2.43 -14.42 5.82
N ALA A 4 -1.85 -13.22 5.81
CA ALA A 4 -2.49 -12.00 6.26
C ALA A 4 -3.14 -11.27 5.08
N LEU A 5 -4.40 -10.87 5.24
CA LEU A 5 -5.09 -9.97 4.32
C LEU A 5 -5.12 -8.58 4.96
N ALA A 6 -4.35 -7.65 4.42
CA ALA A 6 -4.24 -6.31 4.96
C ALA A 6 -5.27 -5.38 4.32
N GLN A 7 -6.41 -5.22 5.00
CA GLN A 7 -7.41 -4.23 4.65
C GLN A 7 -7.00 -2.86 5.20
N ILE A 8 -6.47 -2.02 4.31
CA ILE A 8 -6.01 -0.67 4.62
C ILE A 8 -6.86 0.31 3.80
N ASN A 9 -7.15 1.47 4.36
CA ASN A 9 -7.78 2.57 3.64
C ASN A 9 -6.69 3.56 3.18
N PRO A 10 -6.21 3.49 1.93
CA PRO A 10 -5.22 4.42 1.43
C PRO A 10 -5.81 5.80 1.15
N ILE A 11 -4.97 6.82 1.13
CA ILE A 11 -5.30 8.16 0.64
C ILE A 11 -4.67 8.31 -0.74
N ILE A 12 -5.47 8.68 -1.75
CA ILE A 12 -4.97 8.80 -3.12
C ILE A 12 -3.87 9.86 -3.17
N GLY A 13 -2.69 9.47 -3.63
CA GLY A 13 -1.52 10.34 -3.77
C GLY A 13 -0.71 10.62 -2.51
N ASP A 14 -1.12 10.12 -1.34
CA ASP A 14 -0.30 10.25 -0.12
C ASP A 14 0.62 9.04 0.07
N PHE A 15 1.74 9.05 -0.66
CA PHE A 15 2.70 7.95 -0.65
C PHE A 15 3.31 7.69 0.74
N THR A 16 3.57 8.75 1.52
CA THR A 16 4.17 8.62 2.85
C THR A 16 3.17 7.98 3.83
N HIS A 17 1.92 8.43 3.83
CA HIS A 17 0.89 7.83 4.66
C HIS A 17 0.65 6.36 4.30
N ASN A 18 0.48 6.08 3.01
CA ASN A 18 0.14 4.74 2.53
C ASN A 18 1.27 3.75 2.80
N THR A 19 2.51 4.11 2.49
CA THR A 19 3.69 3.27 2.79
C THR A 19 3.87 3.05 4.29
N GLY A 20 3.64 4.07 5.13
CA GLY A 20 3.63 3.92 6.58
C GLY A 20 2.60 2.90 7.08
N LYS A 21 1.38 2.89 6.51
CA LYS A 21 0.35 1.89 6.83
C LYS A 21 0.74 0.49 6.36
N ILE A 22 1.34 0.37 5.17
CA ILE A 22 1.82 -0.91 4.61
C ILE A 22 2.90 -1.51 5.51
N ILE A 23 3.88 -0.71 5.93
CA ILE A 23 4.98 -1.13 6.80
C ILE A 23 4.42 -1.62 8.15
N ALA A 24 3.56 -0.82 8.80
CA ALA A 24 2.96 -1.22 10.07
C ALA A 24 2.13 -2.51 9.97
N ALA A 25 1.41 -2.71 8.86
CA ALA A 25 0.66 -3.95 8.62
C ALA A 25 1.59 -5.16 8.38
N ALA A 26 2.70 -4.96 7.67
CA ALA A 26 3.72 -5.99 7.46
C ALA A 26 4.38 -6.39 8.79
N GLU A 27 4.77 -5.43 9.62
CA GLU A 27 5.31 -5.69 10.97
C GLU A 27 4.32 -6.48 11.83
N LYS A 28 3.03 -6.13 11.79
CA LYS A 28 1.97 -6.89 12.47
C LYS A 28 1.88 -8.33 11.95
N ALA A 29 1.98 -8.54 10.64
CA ALA A 29 1.94 -9.88 10.06
C ALA A 29 3.16 -10.72 10.45
N ILE A 30 4.35 -10.12 10.52
CA ILE A 30 5.57 -10.75 11.04
C ILE A 30 5.35 -11.18 12.51
N GLY A 31 4.84 -10.29 13.35
CA GLY A 31 4.53 -10.59 14.76
C GLY A 31 3.48 -11.69 14.95
N LEU A 32 2.67 -11.95 13.93
CA LEU A 32 1.69 -13.05 13.89
C LEU A 32 2.22 -14.32 13.21
N SER A 33 3.50 -14.36 12.83
CA SER A 33 4.12 -15.49 12.11
C SER A 33 3.37 -15.86 10.83
N CYS A 34 2.96 -14.85 10.05
CA CYS A 34 2.42 -15.05 8.72
C CYS A 34 3.54 -15.30 7.69
N ASP A 35 3.30 -16.21 6.75
CA ASP A 35 4.22 -16.53 5.65
C ASP A 35 4.03 -15.61 4.44
N LEU A 36 2.82 -15.04 4.29
CA LEU A 36 2.47 -14.13 3.20
C LEU A 36 1.53 -13.04 3.71
N ILE A 37 1.68 -11.83 3.19
CA ILE A 37 0.72 -10.73 3.36
C ILE A 37 0.28 -10.24 1.99
N VAL A 38 -1.01 -9.98 1.83
CA VAL A 38 -1.61 -9.47 0.59
C VAL A 38 -2.29 -8.14 0.88
N PHE A 39 -2.09 -7.18 -0.02
CA PHE A 39 -2.68 -5.84 0.02
C PHE A 39 -3.63 -5.64 -1.17
N SER A 40 -4.45 -4.60 -1.10
CA SER A 40 -5.31 -4.18 -2.20
C SER A 40 -4.51 -3.68 -3.42
N GLU A 41 -5.15 -3.71 -4.58
CA GLU A 41 -4.60 -3.15 -5.83
C GLU A 41 -4.25 -1.66 -5.64
N LEU A 42 -3.12 -1.22 -6.22
CA LEU A 42 -2.62 0.15 -6.15
C LEU A 42 -2.52 0.72 -4.71
N ILE A 43 -2.27 -0.11 -3.70
CA ILE A 43 -2.24 0.34 -2.29
C ILE A 43 -1.24 1.47 -2.00
N ILE A 44 -0.15 1.58 -2.76
CA ILE A 44 0.87 2.63 -2.58
C ILE A 44 0.33 4.00 -3.01
N SER A 45 -0.27 4.08 -4.21
CA SER A 45 -0.84 5.32 -4.76
C SER A 45 -2.27 5.60 -4.31
N GLY A 46 -2.99 4.58 -3.84
CA GLY A 46 -4.45 4.59 -3.65
C GLY A 46 -5.22 4.25 -4.93
N TYR A 47 -6.49 3.83 -4.76
CA TYR A 47 -7.39 3.44 -5.85
C TYR A 47 -8.75 4.16 -5.74
N PRO A 48 -9.33 4.68 -6.85
CA PRO A 48 -8.77 4.77 -8.20
C PRO A 48 -7.96 6.07 -8.38
N PRO A 49 -6.71 6.03 -8.87
CA PRO A 49 -5.91 7.25 -9.09
C PRO A 49 -6.28 8.01 -10.37
N ARG A 50 -6.97 7.35 -11.33
CA ARG A 50 -7.42 7.96 -12.61
C ARG A 50 -6.24 8.66 -13.32
N ASP A 51 -6.49 9.84 -13.89
CA ASP A 51 -5.57 10.66 -14.68
C ASP A 51 -4.29 11.07 -13.93
N LEU A 52 -4.21 10.88 -12.61
CA LEU A 52 -2.96 11.07 -11.87
C LEU A 52 -1.86 10.15 -12.40
N LEU A 53 -2.22 8.96 -12.90
CA LEU A 53 -1.28 8.04 -13.53
C LEU A 53 -0.70 8.55 -14.86
N GLU A 54 -1.24 9.63 -15.43
CA GLU A 54 -0.70 10.29 -16.62
C GLU A 54 0.25 11.44 -16.27
N LYS A 55 0.35 11.83 -14.99
CA LYS A 55 1.20 12.94 -14.53
C LYS A 55 2.59 12.43 -14.17
N LYS A 56 3.61 12.92 -14.89
CA LYS A 56 5.02 12.58 -14.63
C LYS A 56 5.41 12.79 -13.16
N ASP A 57 5.05 13.93 -12.57
CA ASP A 57 5.39 14.25 -11.17
C ASP A 57 4.73 13.26 -10.17
N PHE A 58 3.55 12.73 -10.49
CA PHE A 58 2.88 11.72 -9.66
C PHE A 58 3.58 10.36 -9.74
N ILE A 59 4.03 9.98 -10.95
CA ILE A 59 4.82 8.76 -11.17
C ILE A 59 6.18 8.89 -10.46
N ASP A 60 6.87 10.01 -10.66
CA ASP A 60 8.19 10.26 -10.08
C ASP A 60 8.13 10.30 -8.54
N ALA A 61 7.03 10.78 -7.94
CA ALA A 61 6.82 10.75 -6.49
C ALA A 61 6.57 9.34 -5.91
N ASN A 62 6.34 8.33 -6.75
CA ASN A 62 6.15 6.93 -6.37
C ASN A 62 7.41 6.05 -6.56
N LEU A 63 8.50 6.61 -7.08
CA LEU A 63 9.78 5.93 -7.33
C LEU A 63 10.82 6.24 -6.25
#